data_AF-A0A1G7FHX0-F1
#
_entry.id   AF-A0A1G7FHX0-F1
#
_cell.length_a   1.000
_cell.length_b   1.000
_cell.length_c   1.000
_cell.angle_alpha   90.00
_cell.angle_beta   90.00
_cell.angle_gamma   90.00
#
_symmetry.space_group_name_H-M   'P 1'
#
loop_
_entity.id
_entity.type
_entity.pdbx_description
1 polymer ?
#
loop_
_entity_poly.entity_id
_entity_poly.type
_entity_poly.pdbx_seq_one_letter_code
_entity_poly.pdbx_strand_id
1 'polypeptide(L)' 'MIKLNGYWYSYEEVEDALRKKGYTICVEEWEPDKRGYVKMETHALKEGESPSPLNRLSDVAIKEFHKKPPLV' A
#
# COMPACT_ATOMS: atom_id res chain seq x y z
N MET A 1 -7.92 -1.58 6.84
CA MET A 1 -6.92 -1.35 7.90
C MET A 1 -5.71 -2.21 7.61
N ILE A 2 -4.51 -1.67 7.75
CA ILE A 2 -3.23 -2.35 7.47
C ILE A 2 -2.49 -2.53 8.79
N LYS A 3 -1.92 -3.71 9.02
CA LYS A 3 -1.10 -3.98 10.20
C LYS A 3 0.37 -3.70 9.90
N LEU A 4 0.97 -2.74 10.62
CA LEU A 4 2.39 -2.38 10.51
C LEU A 4 3.02 -2.47 11.92
N ASN A 5 4.10 -3.24 12.08
CA ASN A 5 4.81 -3.43 13.36
C ASN A 5 3.90 -3.78 14.56
N GLY A 6 2.84 -4.55 14.35
CA GLY A 6 1.91 -4.95 15.43
C GLY A 6 0.78 -3.96 15.70
N TYR A 7 0.84 -2.74 15.14
CA TYR A 7 -0.20 -1.73 15.24
C TYR A 7 -1.08 -1.74 14.00
N TRP A 8 -2.35 -1.36 14.18
CA TRP A 8 -3.30 -1.22 13.10
C TRP A 8 -3.42 0.23 12.68
N TYR A 9 -3.29 0.47 11.38
CA TYR A 9 -3.46 1.78 10.76
C TYR A 9 -4.62 1.74 9.76
N SER A 10 -5.29 2.87 9.60
CA SER A 10 -6.24 3.04 8.50
C SER A 10 -5.52 3.11 7.15
N TYR A 11 -6.25 2.87 6.07
CA TYR A 11 -5.68 3.02 4.71
C TYR A 11 -5.27 4.48 4.46
N GLU A 12 -6.08 5.43 4.90
CA GLU A 12 -5.84 6.88 4.78
C GLU A 12 -4.55 7.33 5.46
N GLU A 13 -4.30 6.88 6.70
CA GLU A 13 -3.06 7.20 7.42
C GLU A 13 -1.81 6.69 6.68
N VAL A 14 -1.90 5.49 6.10
CA VAL A 14 -0.80 4.88 5.36
C VAL A 14 -0.58 5.62 4.03
N GLU A 15 -1.65 5.97 3.33
CA GLU A 15 -1.57 6.77 2.11
C GLU A 15 -0.93 8.13 2.37
N ASP A 16 -1.38 8.86 3.39
CA ASP A 16 -0.84 10.16 3.74
C ASP A 16 0.65 10.08 4.12
N ALA A 17 1.04 9.04 4.87
CA ALA A 17 2.43 8.83 5.23
C ALA A 17 3.31 8.51 4.02
N LEU A 18 2.82 7.72 3.06
CA LEU A 18 3.53 7.41 1.82
C LEU A 18 3.60 8.62 0.88
N ARG A 19 2.52 9.40 0.74
CA ARG A 19 2.51 10.66 -0.03
C ARG A 19 3.53 11.65 0.51
N LYS A 20 3.64 11.81 1.83
CA LYS A 20 4.67 12.65 2.47
C LYS A 20 6.10 12.19 2.19
N LYS A 21 6.31 10.90 1.93
CA LYS A 21 7.60 10.32 1.50
C LYS A 21 7.84 10.45 -0.01
N GLY A 22 6.90 10.99 -0.78
CA GLY A 22 7.03 11.18 -2.24
C GLY A 22 6.52 10.01 -3.09
N TYR A 23 5.65 9.15 -2.54
CA TYR A 23 4.96 8.13 -3.33
C TYR A 23 3.69 8.68 -3.95
N THR A 24 3.40 8.26 -5.18
CA THR A 24 2.13 8.48 -5.86
C THR A 24 1.21 7.30 -5.59
N ILE A 25 0.00 7.57 -5.10
CA ILE A 25 -0.99 6.53 -4.83
C ILE A 25 -1.87 6.33 -6.06
N CYS A 26 -1.99 5.09 -6.52
CA CYS A 26 -2.85 4.70 -7.63
C CYS A 26 -3.82 3.62 -7.18
N VAL A 27 -5.08 3.69 -7.62
CA VAL A 27 -6.10 2.68 -7.36
C VAL A 27 -6.44 2.02 -8.68
N GLU A 28 -6.22 0.71 -8.76
CA GLU A 28 -6.70 -0.11 -9.87
C GLU A 28 -8.05 -0.72 -9.50
N GLU A 29 -9.06 -0.38 -10.30
CA GLU A 29 -10.37 -1.01 -10.26
C GLU A 29 -10.48 -2.00 -11.42
N TRP A 30 -10.79 -3.26 -11.12
CA TRP A 30 -11.04 -4.27 -12.16
C TRP A 30 -12.52 -4.33 -12.50
N GLU A 31 -12.79 -4.84 -13.70
CA GLU A 31 -14.15 -5.14 -14.12
C GLU A 31 -14.87 -6.03 -13.08
N PRO A 32 -16.15 -5.75 -12.78
CA PRO A 32 -16.94 -6.56 -11.88
C PRO A 32 -17.02 -8.00 -12.38
N ASP A 33 -16.87 -8.96 -11.47
CA ASP A 33 -17.05 -10.38 -11.80
C ASP A 33 -18.51 -10.69 -12.19
N LYS A 34 -18.78 -11.94 -12.60
CA LYS A 34 -20.13 -12.41 -12.96
C LYS A 34 -21.14 -12.31 -11.79
N ARG A 35 -20.69 -12.03 -10.58
CA ARG A 35 -21.49 -11.86 -9.35
C ARG A 35 -21.56 -10.39 -8.91
N GLY A 36 -20.96 -9.46 -9.66
CA GLY A 36 -20.94 -8.03 -9.40
C GLY A 36 -19.87 -7.57 -8.41
N TYR A 37 -18.93 -8.44 -8.01
CA TYR A 37 -17.82 -8.04 -7.15
C TYR A 37 -16.76 -7.28 -7.96
N VAL A 38 -16.58 -6.01 -7.61
CA VAL A 38 -15.48 -5.18 -8.10
C VAL A 38 -14.28 -5.41 -7.20
N LYS A 39 -13.17 -5.85 -7.79
CA LYS A 39 -11.90 -5.87 -7.07
C LYS A 39 -11.29 -4.47 -7.16
N MET A 40 -10.79 -3.96 -6.04
CA MET A 40 -10.02 -2.72 -5.98
C MET A 40 -8.68 -3.03 -5.30
N GLU A 41 -7.58 -2.51 -5.84
CA GLU A 41 -6.25 -2.66 -5.23
C GLU A 41 -5.51 -1.34 -5.32
N THR A 42 -4.94 -0.93 -4.18
CA THR A 42 -4.22 0.33 -4.06
C THR A 42 -2.72 0.06 -4.13
N HIS A 43 -2.03 0.82 -4.98
CA HIS A 43 -0.59 0.77 -5.19
C HIS A 43 0.06 2.09 -4.79
N ALA A 44 1.31 2.02 -4.32
CA ALA A 44 2.16 3.16 -4.05
C ALA A 44 3.39 3.10 -4.97
N LEU A 45 3.52 4.09 -5.85
CA LEU A 45 4.51 4.13 -6.92
C LEU A 45 5.52 5.25 -6.70
N LYS A 46 6.79 5.00 -7.03
CA LYS A 46 7.79 6.04 -7.26
C LYS A 46 7.85 6.42 -8.74
N GLU A 47 8.49 7.54 -9.06
CA GLU A 47 8.62 8.01 -10.44
C GLU A 47 9.13 6.90 -11.38
N GLY A 48 8.34 6.61 -12.42
CA GLY A 48 8.66 5.59 -13.42
C GLY A 48 8.25 4.16 -13.06
N GLU A 49 7.70 3.91 -11.87
CA GLU A 49 7.17 2.59 -11.50
C GLU A 49 5.75 2.38 -12.06
N SER A 50 5.46 1.14 -12.43
CA SER A 50 4.11 0.71 -12.82
C SER A 50 3.43 -0.05 -11.67
N PRO A 51 2.08 -0.04 -11.61
CA PRO A 51 1.33 -0.90 -10.71
C PRO A 51 1.79 -2.34 -10.84
N SER A 52 2.19 -2.93 -9.71
CA SER A 52 2.61 -4.32 -9.66
C SER A 52 2.28 -4.92 -8.29
N PRO A 53 2.24 -6.25 -8.16
CA PRO A 53 2.03 -6.90 -6.87
C PRO A 53 3.08 -6.53 -5.81
N LEU A 54 4.27 -6.07 -6.23
CA LEU A 54 5.36 -5.66 -5.33
C LEU A 54 5.20 -4.22 -4.81
N ASN A 55 4.34 -3.43 -5.46
CA ASN A 55 4.12 -2.02 -5.17
C ASN A 55 2.75 -1.78 -4.54
N ARG A 56 2.13 -2.82 -3.96
CA ARG A 56 0.89 -2.68 -3.20
C ARG A 56 1.11 -1.78 -1.99
N LEU A 57 0.11 -0.98 -1.66
CA LEU A 57 0.18 -0.02 -0.55
C LEU A 57 0.65 -0.69 0.76
N SER A 58 0.14 -1.88 1.07
CA SER A 58 0.52 -2.64 2.25
C SER A 58 1.99 -3.07 2.23
N ASP A 59 2.49 -3.55 1.09
CA ASP A 59 3.85 -4.09 0.99
C ASP A 59 4.89 -2.96 1.03
N VAL A 60 4.60 -1.85 0.34
CA VAL A 60 5.40 -0.64 0.38
C VAL A 60 5.42 -0.05 1.79
N ALA A 61 4.26 0.01 2.47
CA ALA A 61 4.18 0.50 3.84
C ALA A 61 4.96 -0.39 4.82
N ILE A 62 4.87 -1.71 4.70
CA ILE A 62 5.67 -2.64 5.50
C ILE A 62 7.15 -2.37 5.27
N LYS A 63 7.60 -2.22 4.02
CA LYS A 63 9.01 -1.97 3.67
C LYS A 63 9.53 -0.62 4.18
N GLU A 64 8.74 0.45 4.02
CA GLU A 64 9.15 1.83 4.34
C GLU A 64 9.04 2.18 5.83
N PHE A 65 8.12 1.54 6.55
CA PHE A 65 7.89 1.78 7.98
C PHE A 65 8.38 0.63 8.87
N HIS A 66 9.06 -0.38 8.31
CA HIS A 66 9.76 -1.38 9.11
C HIS A 66 10.92 -0.73 9.88
N LYS A 67 10.78 -0.61 11.20
CA LYS A 67 11.95 -0.54 12.08
C LYS A 67 12.40 -1.97 12.28
N LYS A 68 13.48 -2.39 11.61
CA LYS A 68 14.13 -3.68 11.92
C LYS A 68 14.43 -3.68 13.43
N PRO A 69 13.92 -4.63 14.23
CA PRO A 69 14.30 -4.70 15.63
C PRO A 69 15.83 -4.93 15.69
N PRO A 70 16.56 -4.22 16.56
CA PRO A 70 17.99 -4.47 16.73
C PRO A 70 18.18 -5.93 17.16
N LEU A 71 19.13 -6.61 16.52
CA LEU A 71 19.59 -7.91 16.99
C LEU A 71 20.37 -7.63 18.28
N VAL A 72 19.75 -7.96 19.42
CA VAL A 72 20.42 -7.98 20.72
C VAL A 72 21.40 -9.16 20.74
#